data_AF-A0A7S1UMW1-F1
#
_entry.id   AF-A0A7S1UMW1-F1
#
_cell.length_a   1.000
_cell.length_b   1.000
_cell.length_c   1.000
_cell.angle_alpha   90.00
_cell.angle_beta   90.00
_cell.angle_gamma   90.00
#
_symmetry.space_group_name_H-M   'P 1'
#
loop_
_entity.id
_entity.type
_entity.pdbx_description
1 polymer ?
#
loop_
_entity_poly.entity_id
_entity_poly.type
_entity_poly.pdbx_seq_one_letter_code
_entity_poly.pdbx_strand_id
1 'polypeptide(L)'
;SYSADTWADQVIDFIDQVVKPSSGKVHLVAHSVGGYLSVVLANRRPDLVESMCLMDPTPVWGLNLPGWSGKFPAPNFALQAGKFLLDNIANPDVIKVCLDQAYHNVEAVSSDL
;
A
#
# COMPACT_ATOMS: atom_id res chain seq x y z
N SER A 1 15.59 0.15 -4.30
CA SER A 1 14.53 -0.28 -5.26
C SER A 1 13.19 0.04 -4.62
N TYR A 2 12.15 0.33 -5.39
CA TYR A 2 10.79 0.45 -4.83
C TYR A 2 10.28 -0.95 -4.48
N SER A 3 10.40 -1.32 -3.20
CA SER A 3 9.93 -2.58 -2.65
C SER A 3 9.00 -2.31 -1.46
N ALA A 4 8.28 -3.35 -1.03
CA ALA A 4 7.46 -3.28 0.15
C ALA A 4 8.23 -2.91 1.43
N ASP A 5 9.47 -3.39 1.56
CA ASP A 5 10.32 -3.04 2.70
C ASP A 5 10.66 -1.54 2.68
N THR A 6 11.01 -1.00 1.52
CA THR A 6 11.26 0.44 1.35
C THR A 6 10.02 1.27 1.64
N TRP A 7 8.84 0.85 1.16
CA TRP A 7 7.59 1.56 1.46
C TRP A 7 7.23 1.48 2.96
N ALA A 8 7.44 0.34 3.61
CA ALA A 8 7.24 0.22 5.05
C ALA A 8 8.19 1.12 5.85
N ASP A 9 9.47 1.19 5.45
CA ASP A 9 10.45 2.11 6.05
C ASP A 9 10.02 3.56 5.91
N GLN A 10 9.57 3.95 4.71
CA GLN A 10 9.08 5.31 4.45
C GLN A 10 7.85 5.67 5.30
N VAL A 11 6.93 4.72 5.54
CA VAL A 11 5.78 4.95 6.42
C VAL A 11 6.23 5.10 7.87
N ILE A 12 7.20 4.29 8.33
CA ILE A 12 7.77 4.42 9.68
C ILE A 12 8.45 5.79 9.84
N ASP A 13 9.28 6.17 8.88
CA ASP A 13 9.95 7.48 8.88
C ASP A 13 8.94 8.63 8.88
N PHE A 14 7.84 8.51 8.12
CA PHE A 14 6.78 9.50 8.11
C PHE A 14 6.09 9.62 9.48
N ILE A 15 5.82 8.51 10.16
CA ILE A 15 5.26 8.51 11.51
C ILE A 15 6.21 9.21 12.49
N ASP A 16 7.49 8.85 12.47
CA ASP A 16 8.50 9.37 13.40
C ASP A 16 8.84 10.85 13.13
N GLN A 17 8.86 11.28 11.87
CA GLN A 17 9.34 12.61 11.49
C GLN A 17 8.22 13.63 11.30
N VAL A 18 7.04 13.20 10.84
CA VAL A 18 5.94 14.09 10.47
C VAL A 18 4.78 13.97 11.45
N VAL A 19 4.27 12.76 11.69
CA VAL A 19 3.09 12.56 12.55
C VAL A 19 3.42 12.86 14.01
N LYS A 20 4.57 12.36 14.49
CA LYS A 20 5.09 12.58 15.87
C LYS A 20 3.99 12.45 16.94
N PRO A 21 3.33 11.29 17.02
CA PRO A 21 2.22 11.11 17.96
C PRO A 21 2.71 11.33 19.39
N SER A 22 2.01 12.17 20.16
CA SER A 22 2.34 12.45 21.55
C SER A 22 2.24 11.21 22.46
N SER A 23 1.43 10.22 22.06
CA SER A 23 1.30 8.91 22.72
C SER A 23 2.41 7.93 22.35
N GLY A 24 3.23 8.24 21.34
CA GLY A 24 4.20 7.32 20.75
C GLY A 24 3.59 6.29 19.78
N LYS A 25 2.27 6.30 19.58
CA LYS A 25 1.55 5.33 18.73
C LYS A 25 0.55 5.95 17.78
N VAL A 26 0.27 5.25 16.69
CA VAL A 26 -0.73 5.66 15.68
C VAL A 26 -1.82 4.61 15.46
N HIS A 27 -2.97 5.07 14.96
CA HIS A 27 -4.01 4.23 14.40
C HIS A 27 -3.83 4.18 12.88
N LEU A 28 -3.73 2.97 12.32
CA LEU A 28 -3.56 2.79 10.88
C LEU A 28 -4.91 2.55 10.22
N VAL A 29 -5.19 3.29 9.14
CA VAL A 29 -6.34 3.03 8.27
C VAL A 29 -5.79 2.70 6.89
N ALA A 30 -6.06 1.50 6.42
CA ALA A 30 -5.30 0.92 5.32
C ALA A 30 -6.21 0.24 4.31
N HIS A 31 -6.02 0.58 3.03
CA HIS A 31 -6.78 0.02 1.90
C HIS A 31 -5.85 -0.73 0.94
N SER A 32 -6.29 -1.87 0.41
CA SER A 32 -5.54 -2.61 -0.61
C SER A 32 -4.08 -2.90 -0.20
N VAL A 33 -3.08 -2.48 -1.00
CA VAL A 33 -1.64 -2.60 -0.71
C VAL A 33 -1.25 -1.94 0.62
N GLY A 34 -1.93 -0.86 1.02
CA GLY A 34 -1.70 -0.23 2.31
C GLY A 34 -1.99 -1.20 3.46
N GLY A 35 -2.94 -2.13 3.29
CA GLY A 35 -3.21 -3.18 4.27
C GLY A 35 -2.04 -4.14 4.41
N TYR A 36 -1.39 -4.49 3.30
CA TYR A 36 -0.17 -5.29 3.33
C TYR A 36 0.95 -4.59 4.11
N LEU A 37 1.21 -3.32 3.76
CA LEU A 37 2.23 -2.51 4.41
C LEU A 37 1.94 -2.29 5.91
N SER A 38 0.68 -2.08 6.28
CA SER A 38 0.31 -1.85 7.68
C SER A 38 0.53 -3.08 8.56
N VAL A 39 0.33 -4.29 8.02
CA VAL A 39 0.67 -5.55 8.72
C VAL A 39 2.18 -5.72 8.84
N VAL A 40 2.94 -5.44 7.78
CA VAL A 40 4.43 -5.48 7.84
C VAL A 40 4.95 -4.49 8.88
N LEU A 41 4.41 -3.27 8.90
CA LEU A 41 4.76 -2.24 9.88
C LEU A 41 4.42 -2.68 11.30
N ALA A 42 3.20 -3.16 11.56
CA ALA A 42 2.80 -3.62 12.89
C ALA A 42 3.65 -4.79 13.40
N ASN A 43 4.12 -5.67 12.50
CA ASN A 43 5.05 -6.74 12.85
C ASN A 43 6.48 -6.21 13.15
N ARG A 44 6.96 -5.21 12.40
CA ARG A 44 8.31 -4.65 12.56
C ARG A 44 8.43 -3.65 13.72
N ARG A 45 7.39 -2.87 13.97
CA ARG A 45 7.30 -1.81 14.97
C ARG A 45 5.97 -1.87 15.73
N PRO A 46 5.71 -2.96 16.48
CA PRO A 46 4.49 -3.08 17.27
C PRO A 46 4.38 -1.98 18.34
N ASP A 47 5.51 -1.38 18.72
CA ASP A 47 5.58 -0.23 19.62
C ASP A 47 4.94 1.04 19.03
N LEU A 48 4.83 1.16 17.71
CA LEU A 48 4.27 2.33 17.02
C LEU A 48 2.78 2.20 16.69
N VAL A 49 2.17 1.03 16.83
CA VAL A 49 0.80 0.78 16.37
C VAL A 49 -0.13 0.53 17.55
N GLU A 50 -1.17 1.35 17.68
CA GLU A 50 -2.22 1.17 18.70
C GLU A 50 -3.38 0.33 18.15
N SER A 51 -3.86 0.64 16.94
CA SER A 51 -4.88 -0.17 16.27
C SER A 51 -4.80 -0.03 14.76
N MET A 52 -5.53 -0.89 14.06
CA MET A 52 -5.56 -0.93 12.61
C MET A 52 -6.96 -1.22 12.08
N CYS A 53 -7.37 -0.49 11.04
CA CYS A 53 -8.57 -0.73 10.24
C CYS A 53 -8.14 -1.13 8.83
N LEU A 54 -8.51 -2.34 8.41
CA LEU A 54 -8.19 -2.88 7.09
C LEU A 54 -9.44 -2.86 6.21
N MET A 55 -9.36 -2.15 5.09
CA MET A 55 -10.44 -2.01 4.12
C MET A 55 -10.01 -2.68 2.82
N ASP A 56 -10.62 -3.80 2.45
CA ASP A 56 -10.22 -4.62 1.29
C ASP A 56 -8.69 -4.76 1.17
N PRO A 57 -7.99 -5.23 2.23
CA PRO A 57 -6.54 -5.32 2.20
C PRO A 57 -6.11 -6.30 1.11
N THR A 58 -4.87 -6.19 0.62
CA THR A 58 -4.25 -7.26 -0.18
C THR A 58 -3.47 -8.19 0.75
N PRO A 59 -4.08 -9.24 1.35
CA PRO A 59 -3.34 -10.20 2.15
C PRO A 59 -2.56 -11.09 1.20
N VAL A 60 -1.45 -10.61 0.63
CA VAL A 60 -0.55 -11.45 -0.17
C VAL A 60 -0.03 -12.64 0.65
N TRP A 61 -0.03 -12.55 2.00
CA TRP A 61 0.20 -13.67 2.93
C TRP A 61 -0.92 -14.72 3.00
N GLY A 62 -2.11 -14.41 2.48
CA GLY A 62 -3.30 -15.27 2.48
C GLY A 62 -3.76 -15.68 1.08
N LEU A 63 -3.01 -15.32 0.02
CA LEU A 63 -3.30 -15.75 -1.34
C LEU A 63 -3.01 -17.24 -1.50
N ASN A 64 -4.05 -18.08 -1.37
CA ASN A 64 -4.03 -19.49 -1.76
C ASN A 64 -4.07 -19.62 -3.30
N LEU A 65 -3.08 -19.05 -3.98
CA LEU A 65 -2.93 -19.31 -5.41
C LEU A 65 -2.58 -20.80 -5.60
N PRO A 66 -3.22 -21.51 -6.56
CA PRO A 66 -2.91 -22.91 -6.83
C PRO A 66 -1.39 -23.08 -7.09
N GLY A 67 -0.72 -23.85 -6.23
CA GLY A 67 0.73 -24.05 -6.32
C GLY A 67 1.59 -23.00 -5.61
N TRP A 68 1.02 -22.07 -4.83
CA TRP A 68 1.77 -21.11 -4.02
C TRP A 68 1.29 -21.09 -2.57
N SER A 69 2.22 -21.27 -1.64
CA SER A 69 1.95 -21.31 -0.19
C SER A 69 1.95 -19.91 0.47
N GLY A 70 1.90 -18.84 -0.33
CA GLY A 70 2.05 -17.45 0.16
C GLY A 70 3.46 -17.10 0.65
N LYS A 71 4.42 -18.04 0.57
CA LYS A 71 5.82 -17.81 0.96
C LYS A 71 6.59 -17.07 -0.13
N PHE A 72 7.41 -16.10 0.27
CA PHE A 72 8.30 -15.40 -0.65
C PHE A 72 9.57 -16.22 -0.96
N PRO A 73 10.13 -16.08 -2.17
CA PRO A 73 9.65 -15.24 -3.28
C PRO A 73 8.42 -15.83 -3.98
N ALA A 74 7.50 -14.95 -4.41
CA ALA A 74 6.31 -15.37 -5.14
C ALA A 74 6.68 -16.01 -6.50
N PRO A 75 5.90 -16.99 -7.01
CA PRO A 75 6.10 -17.56 -8.33
C PRO A 75 6.05 -16.49 -9.43
N ASN A 76 6.82 -16.70 -10.49
CA ASN A 76 6.92 -15.74 -11.60
C ASN A 76 5.56 -15.35 -12.21
N PHE A 77 4.60 -16.27 -12.29
CA PHE A 77 3.27 -15.95 -12.82
C PHE A 77 2.50 -14.97 -11.91
N ALA A 78 2.62 -15.12 -10.59
CA ALA A 78 1.99 -14.23 -9.62
C ALA A 78 2.66 -12.84 -9.64
N LEU A 79 3.99 -12.81 -9.78
CA LEU A 79 4.75 -11.57 -9.98
C LEU A 79 4.35 -10.86 -11.27
N GLN A 80 4.15 -11.59 -12.37
CA GLN A 80 3.73 -11.00 -13.65
C GLN A 80 2.29 -10.46 -13.59
N ALA A 81 1.37 -11.18 -12.94
CA ALA A 81 0.01 -10.70 -12.74
C ALA A 81 -0.05 -9.45 -11.85
N GLY A 82 0.73 -9.45 -10.76
CA GLY A 82 0.86 -8.27 -9.89
C GLY A 82 1.49 -7.08 -10.60
N LYS A 83 2.53 -7.31 -11.40
CA LYS A 83 3.14 -6.28 -12.24
C LYS A 83 2.16 -5.72 -13.26
N PHE A 84 1.39 -6.56 -13.95
CA PHE A 84 0.36 -6.11 -14.89
C PHE A 84 -0.71 -5.23 -14.23
N LEU A 85 -1.15 -5.58 -13.02
CA LEU A 85 -2.08 -4.76 -12.24
C LEU A 85 -1.47 -3.41 -11.83
N LEU A 86 -0.23 -3.41 -11.33
CA LEU A 86 0.49 -2.19 -10.97
C LEU A 86 0.76 -1.29 -12.18
N ASP A 87 1.19 -1.86 -13.31
CA ASP A 87 1.45 -1.12 -14.55
C ASP A 87 0.16 -0.46 -15.08
N ASN A 88 -1.00 -1.13 -14.94
CA ASN A 88 -2.29 -0.54 -15.30
C ASN A 88 -2.73 0.57 -14.34
N ILE A 89 -2.50 0.43 -13.03
CA ILE A 89 -2.81 1.49 -12.05
C ILE A 89 -1.86 2.69 -12.24
N ALA A 90 -0.60 2.45 -12.60
CA ALA A 90 0.40 3.47 -12.87
C ALA A 90 0.25 4.13 -14.25
N ASN A 91 -0.71 3.69 -15.07
CA ASN A 91 -0.99 4.32 -16.36
C ASN A 91 -1.60 5.72 -16.13
N PRO A 92 -0.99 6.80 -16.67
CA PRO A 92 -1.48 8.17 -16.51
C PRO A 92 -2.94 8.35 -16.93
N ASP A 93 -3.40 7.64 -17.97
CA ASP A 93 -4.79 7.71 -18.42
C ASP A 93 -5.75 7.11 -17.39
N VAL A 94 -5.36 6.01 -16.73
CA VAL A 94 -6.12 5.37 -15.66
C VAL A 94 -6.11 6.25 -14.41
N ILE A 95 -4.96 6.82 -14.05
CA ILE A 95 -4.84 7.77 -12.94
C ILE A 95 -5.77 8.96 -13.18
N LYS A 96 -5.78 9.53 -14.39
CA LYS A 96 -6.63 10.67 -14.74
C LYS A 96 -8.12 10.35 -14.58
N VAL A 97 -8.57 9.18 -15.05
CA VAL A 97 -9.97 8.74 -14.87
C VAL A 97 -10.32 8.59 -13.39
N CYS A 98 -9.43 8.03 -12.57
CA CYS A 98 -9.63 7.92 -11.14
C CYS A 98 -9.69 9.30 -10.45
N LEU A 99 -8.84 10.25 -10.87
CA LEU A 99 -8.84 11.62 -10.35
C LEU A 99 -10.10 12.39 -10.75
N ASP A 100 -10.57 12.25 -12.00
CA ASP A 100 -11.83 12.86 -12.48
C ASP A 100 -13.04 12.38 -11.68
N GLN A 101 -13.04 11.14 -11.19
CA GLN A 101 -14.10 10.61 -10.33
C GLN A 101 -13.99 11.11 -8.88
N ALA A 102 -12.77 11.31 -8.37
CA ALA A 102 -12.51 11.67 -6.99
C ALA A 102 -12.63 13.19 -6.72
N TYR A 103 -12.26 14.02 -7.68
CA TYR A 103 -12.22 15.47 -7.53
C TYR A 103 -13.49 16.14 -8.05
N HIS A 104 -14.12 16.94 -7.19
CA HIS A 104 -15.27 17.75 -7.57
C HIS A 104 -14.90 18.95 -8.45
N ASN A 105 -13.66 19.45 -8.35
CA ASN A 105 -13.13 20.54 -9.17
C ASN A 105 -12.11 20.00 -10.19
N VAL A 106 -12.59 19.77 -11.41
CA VAL A 106 -11.86 19.11 -12.50
C VAL A 106 -10.70 19.98 -13.02
N GLU A 107 -10.75 21.30 -12.82
CA GLU A 107 -9.69 22.22 -13.26
C GLU A 107 -8.38 22.10 -12.45
N ALA A 108 -8.42 21.43 -11.30
CA ALA A 108 -7.24 21.18 -10.47
C ALA A 108 -6.41 19.96 -10.93
N VAL A 109 -6.95 19.14 -11.84
CA VAL A 109 -6.24 17.98 -12.42
C VAL A 109 -5.47 18.47 -13.66
N SER A 110 -4.19 18.78 -13.49
CA SER A 110 -3.36 19.23 -14.63
C SER A 110 -3.16 18.14 -15.66
N SER A 111 -2.97 18.53 -16.93
CA SER A 111 -2.58 17.61 -18.01
C SER A 111 -1.21 16.98 -17.81
N ASP A 112 -0.42 17.56 -16.91
CA ASP A 112 0.95 17.18 -16.61
C ASP A 112 0.92 16.15 -15.46
N LEU A 113 0.63 14.89 -15.81
CA LEU A 113 0.77 13.70 -14.95
C LEU A 113 1.99 12.90 -15.38
#